data_AF-A0A661X423-F1
#
_entry.id   AF-A0A661X423-F1
#
_cell.length_a   1.000
_cell.length_b   1.000
_cell.length_c   1.000
_cell.angle_alpha   90.00
_cell.angle_beta   90.00
_cell.angle_gamma   90.00
#
_symmetry.space_group_name_H-M   'P 1'
#
loop_
_entity.id
_entity.type
_entity.pdbx_description
1 polymer ?
#
loop_
_entity_poly.entity_id
_entity_poly.type
_entity_poly.pdbx_seq_one_letter_code
_entity_poly.pdbx_strand_id
1 'polypeptide(L)' 'MKQKVSERQKEILSILRKHFRENESITVNDLSKIMDVNPITAYEHLRNLKEKGILKIEMTFCKKRGRPRYK' A
#
# COMPACT_ATOMS: atom_id res chain seq x y z
N MET A 1 6.04 14.55 -17.63
CA MET A 1 5.88 13.15 -18.10
C MET A 1 4.91 12.42 -17.18
N LYS A 2 3.72 12.00 -17.65
CA LYS A 2 2.80 11.16 -16.85
C LYS A 2 3.44 9.78 -16.74
N GLN A 3 3.94 9.41 -15.55
CA GLN A 3 4.54 8.08 -15.35
C GLN A 3 3.47 7.01 -15.56
N LYS A 4 3.74 6.09 -16.49
CA LYS A 4 2.84 4.98 -16.84
C LYS A 4 2.83 4.00 -15.66
N VAL A 5 1.67 3.81 -15.04
CA VAL A 5 1.46 2.87 -13.93
C VAL A 5 1.53 1.45 -14.51
N SER A 6 2.38 0.58 -13.96
CA SER A 6 2.45 -0.82 -14.42
C SER A 6 1.17 -1.59 -14.08
N GLU A 7 0.89 -2.69 -14.79
CA GLU A 7 -0.30 -3.53 -14.49
C GLU A 7 -0.30 -3.99 -13.02
N ARG A 8 0.87 -4.39 -12.49
CA ARG A 8 1.04 -4.73 -11.07
C ARG A 8 0.67 -3.57 -10.13
N GLN A 9 1.06 -2.34 -10.49
CA GLN A 9 0.72 -1.15 -9.71
C GLN A 9 -0.77 -0.81 -9.77
N LYS A 10 -1.44 -1.06 -10.90
CA LYS A 10 -2.90 -0.91 -11.01
C LYS A 10 -3.64 -1.90 -10.12
N GLU A 11 -3.15 -3.14 -10.05
CA GLU A 11 -3.69 -4.18 -9.18
C GLU A 11 -3.58 -3.79 -7.70
N ILE A 12 -2.40 -3.32 -7.27
CA ILE A 12 -2.18 -2.76 -5.92
C ILE A 12 -3.18 -1.64 -5.61
N LEU A 13 -3.35 -0.70 -6.54
CA LEU A 13 -4.28 0.42 -6.36
C LEU A 13 -5.73 -0.05 -6.23
N SER A 14 -6.12 -1.10 -6.96
CA SER A 14 -7.45 -1.70 -6.86
C SER A 14 -7.71 -2.31 -5.48
N ILE A 15 -6.74 -3.07 -4.97
CA ILE A 15 -6.78 -3.68 -3.63
C ILE A 15 -6.88 -2.60 -2.55
N LEU A 16 -6.00 -1.61 -2.60
CA LEU A 16 -5.97 -0.51 -1.63
C LEU A 16 -7.28 0.29 -1.65
N ARG A 17 -7.81 0.59 -2.85
CA ARG A 17 -9.07 1.32 -2.98
C ARG A 17 -10.24 0.55 -2.40
N LYS A 18 -10.27 -0.77 -2.55
CA LYS A 18 -11.31 -1.62 -1.94
C LYS A 18 -11.20 -1.58 -0.41
N HIS A 19 -10.01 -1.81 0.15
CA HIS A 19 -9.81 -1.81 1.60
C HIS A 19 -10.11 -0.44 2.24
N PHE A 20 -9.63 0.66 1.66
CA PHE A 20 -9.87 1.99 2.22
C PHE A 20 -11.34 2.42 2.15
N ARG A 21 -12.10 1.91 1.18
CA ARG A 21 -13.55 2.18 1.08
C ARG A 21 -14.34 1.57 2.25
N GLU A 22 -13.84 0.48 2.81
CA GLU A 22 -14.43 -0.20 3.97
C GLU A 22 -13.96 0.40 5.31
N ASN A 23 -13.27 1.56 5.28
CA ASN A 23 -12.64 2.24 6.43
C ASN A 23 -11.52 1.45 7.14
N GLU A 24 -11.07 0.34 6.57
CA GLU A 24 -10.01 -0.46 7.14
C GLU A 24 -8.62 0.05 6.72
N SER A 25 -7.74 0.20 7.71
CA SER A 25 -6.31 0.40 7.47
C SER A 25 -5.67 -0.91 7.05
N ILE A 26 -4.74 -0.88 6.11
CA ILE A 26 -3.99 -2.06 5.68
C ILE A 26 -2.57 -2.02 6.23
N THR A 27 -2.02 -3.18 6.65
CA THR A 27 -0.58 -3.29 6.92
C THR A 27 0.17 -3.82 5.69
N VAL A 28 1.50 -3.63 5.68
CA VAL A 28 2.36 -4.24 4.65
C VAL A 28 2.20 -5.77 4.60
N ASN A 29 2.00 -6.41 5.75
CA ASN A 29 1.83 -7.87 5.82
C ASN A 29 0.49 -8.32 5.23
N ASP A 30 -0.57 -7.53 5.40
CA ASP A 30 -1.86 -7.86 4.79
C ASP A 30 -1.76 -7.72 3.27
N LEU A 31 -1.16 -6.62 2.81
CA LEU A 31 -0.91 -6.41 1.39
C LEU A 31 -0.03 -7.52 0.79
N SER A 32 1.02 -7.93 1.50
CA SER A 32 1.93 -8.98 1.02
C SER A 32 1.23 -10.32 0.86
N LYS A 33 0.32 -10.67 1.78
CA LYS A 33 -0.51 -11.87 1.68
C LYS A 33 -1.49 -11.79 0.52
N ILE A 34 -2.17 -10.65 0.34
CA ILE A 34 -3.14 -10.47 -0.75
C ILE A 34 -2.46 -10.55 -2.12
N MET A 35 -1.24 -10.01 -2.22
CA MET A 35 -0.48 -9.97 -3.47
C MET A 35 0.39 -11.20 -3.73
N ASP A 36 0.48 -12.12 -2.77
CA ASP A 36 1.42 -13.25 -2.75
C ASP A 36 2.87 -12.81 -3.07
N VAL A 37 3.37 -11.86 -2.29
CA VAL A 37 4.75 -11.36 -2.39
C VAL A 37 5.41 -11.27 -1.02
N ASN A 38 6.74 -11.11 -1.00
CA ASN A 38 7.44 -10.79 0.22
C ASN A 38 6.98 -9.42 0.78
N PRO A 39 6.78 -9.28 2.11
CA PRO A 39 6.54 -8.00 2.77
C PRO A 39 7.46 -6.85 2.32
N ILE A 40 8.73 -7.11 2.05
CA ILE A 40 9.67 -6.10 1.55
C ILE A 40 9.21 -5.56 0.19
N THR A 41 8.84 -6.43 -0.73
CA THR A 41 8.33 -6.07 -2.06
C THR A 41 7.01 -5.29 -1.95
N ALA A 42 6.11 -5.70 -1.06
CA ALA A 42 4.87 -4.97 -0.81
C ALA A 42 5.15 -3.55 -0.28
N TYR A 43 6.11 -3.40 0.63
CA TYR A 43 6.56 -2.09 1.12
C TYR A 43 7.16 -1.23 0.01
N GLU A 44 8.03 -1.78 -0.84
CA GLU A 44 8.63 -1.06 -1.97
C GLU A 44 7.57 -0.57 -2.96
N HIS A 45 6.55 -1.37 -3.23
CA HIS A 45 5.43 -0.96 -4.05
C HIS A 45 4.66 0.22 -3.46
N LEU A 46 4.33 0.17 -2.16
CA LEU A 46 3.68 1.28 -1.46
C LEU A 46 4.54 2.54 -1.46
N ARG A 47 5.84 2.41 -1.18
CA ARG A 47 6.81 3.49 -1.21
C ARG A 47 6.88 4.14 -2.58
N ASN A 48 7.02 3.34 -3.64
CA ASN A 48 7.07 3.82 -5.02
C ASN A 48 5.79 4.56 -5.41
N LEU A 49 4.61 4.04 -5.04
CA LEU A 49 3.33 4.70 -5.33
C LEU A 49 3.19 6.04 -4.58
N LYS A 50 3.70 6.12 -3.36
CA LYS A 50 3.76 7.35 -2.56
C LYS A 50 4.73 8.37 -3.17
N GLU A 51 5.96 7.96 -3.50
CA GLU A 51 6.98 8.83 -4.10
C GLU A 51 6.53 9.38 -5.46
N LYS A 52 5.71 8.62 -6.20
CA LYS A 52 5.09 9.08 -7.45
C LYS A 52 3.90 10.02 -7.25
N GLY A 53 3.46 10.26 -6.01
CA GLY A 53 2.29 11.08 -5.70
C GLY A 53 0.95 10.48 -6.12
N ILE A 54 0.94 9.20 -6.56
CA ILE A 54 -0.28 8.49 -6.98
C ILE A 54 -1.13 8.14 -5.77
N LEU A 55 -0.46 7.85 -4.66
CA LEU A 55 -1.07 7.27 -3.47
C LEU A 55 -0.80 8.20 -2.28
N LYS A 56 -1.83 8.94 -1.89
CA LYS A 56 -1.81 9.80 -0.69
C LYS A 56 -2.22 8.96 0.52
N ILE A 57 -1.28 8.12 1.00
CA ILE A 57 -1.50 7.38 2.24
C ILE A 57 -0.86 8.11 3.41
N GLU A 58 -1.62 8.23 4.50
CA GLU A 58 -1.07 8.57 5.79
C GLU A 58 -0.51 7.31 6.47
N MET A 59 0.79 7.34 6.79
CA MET A 59 1.40 6.30 7.63
C MET A 59 1.02 6.58 9.07
N THR A 60 0.20 5.71 9.65
CA THR A 60 -0.15 5.77 11.07
C THR A 60 0.75 4.83 11.85
N PHE A 61 1.50 5.40 12.80
CA PHE A 61 2.30 4.65 13.75
C PHE A 61 1.44 4.37 14.98
N CYS A 62 1.06 3.11 15.20
CA CYS A 62 0.41 2.75 16.46
C CYS A 62 1.45 2.73 17.57
N LYS A 63 1.24 3.51 18.64
CA LYS A 63 2.20 3.71 19.75
C LYS A 63 2.56 2.42 20.52
N LYS A 64 1.83 1.32 20.32
CA LYS A 64 2.15 0.00 20.87
C LYS A 64 2.87 -0.82 19.79
N ARG A 65 4.19 -1.02 19.97
CA ARG A 65 5.09 -1.93 19.21
C ARG A 65 4.40 -2.63 18.02
N GLY A 66 4.30 -1.95 16.88
CA GLY A 66 3.55 -2.45 15.73
C GLY A 66 4.07 -1.91 14.40
N ARG A 67 3.94 -2.71 13.34
CA ARG A 67 4.27 -2.32 11.97
C ARG A 67 3.41 -1.13 11.53
N PRO A 68 3.89 -0.26 10.61
CA PRO A 68 3.13 0.88 10.13
C PRO A 68 1.81 0.44 9.48
N ARG A 69 0.76 1.21 9.71
CA ARG A 69 -0.53 1.07 9.03
C ARG A 69 -0.70 2.17 8.01
N TYR A 70 -1.39 1.82 6.93
CA TYR A 70 -1.62 2.67 5.78
C TYR A 70 -3.13 2.92 5.69
N LYS A 71 -3.54 4.20 5.69
CA LYS A 71 -4.93 4.66 5.54
C LYS A 71 -5.03 5.81 4.55
#